data_AF-A0A0F9G311-F1
#
_entry.id   AF-A0A0F9G311-F1
#
_cell.length_a   1.000
_cell.length_b   1.000
_cell.length_c   1.000
_cell.angle_alpha   90.00
_cell.angle_beta   90.00
_cell.angle_gamma   90.00
#
_symmetry.space_group_name_H-M   'P 1'
#
loop_
_entity.id
_entity.type
_entity.pdbx_description
1 polymer ?
#
loop_
_entity_poly.entity_id
_entity_poly.type
_entity_poly.pdbx_seq_one_letter_code
_entity_poly.pdbx_strand_id
1 'polypeptide(L)'
;MYSHRSILFSGNNLSVHLETIKAQINRDIEQRYDINTDVDEFAEDILSKYKIELIELGDPSQLIPREIKLPGRHPIFNTYIEEDGIEVTIEITFSGAGKYLSYQPSSRSMGSDPDDSVDNHRKIINLFFRSKSLDTNRLNREIERVLNEIKINVAHLNNDLKKFNDWLDLNIKALIARRRQKITSIKSFAEKINIPIKRVDNPPPTIPIKRKKILMPSSPKVQKKVARTNPTIAESVYEDILELCFNMSLAMERNPTTFENLDEEQIRDFFLVILNAFFEGEATGETFNKKGKTDILIRHENQNIFIVECEIWHGEKYLLEKIDQL
;
A
#
# COMPACT_ATOMS: atom_id res chain seq x y z
N MET A 1 -7.59 -21.28 1.38
CA MET A 1 -7.51 -19.84 1.03
C MET A 1 -8.35 -19.09 2.06
N TYR A 2 -7.71 -18.59 3.12
CA TYR A 2 -8.41 -17.91 4.22
C TYR A 2 -8.79 -16.50 3.77
N SER A 3 -10.01 -16.34 3.27
CA SER A 3 -10.60 -15.02 3.06
C SER A 3 -10.55 -14.27 4.38
N HIS A 4 -9.88 -13.10 4.42
CA HIS A 4 -9.91 -12.21 5.57
C HIS A 4 -11.37 -11.78 5.79
N ARG A 5 -12.06 -12.44 6.73
CA ARG A 5 -13.40 -12.07 7.15
C ARG A 5 -13.25 -10.92 8.14
N SER A 6 -13.67 -9.73 7.75
CA SER A 6 -13.84 -8.61 8.67
C SER A 6 -15.28 -8.55 9.14
N ILE A 7 -15.45 -8.18 10.41
CA ILE A 7 -16.75 -7.94 11.05
C ILE A 7 -17.10 -6.46 10.88
N LEU A 8 -18.38 -6.15 10.72
CA LEU A 8 -18.87 -4.79 10.60
C LEU A 8 -18.64 -3.99 11.89
N PHE A 9 -18.12 -2.77 11.72
CA PHE A 9 -18.05 -1.71 12.74
C PHE A 9 -17.36 -2.07 14.07
N SER A 10 -16.61 -3.18 14.12
CA SER A 10 -16.02 -3.72 15.36
C SER A 10 -14.56 -3.31 15.60
N GLY A 11 -13.95 -2.65 14.62
CA GLY A 11 -12.54 -2.26 14.63
C GLY A 11 -12.28 -0.93 15.33
N ASN A 12 -11.11 -0.36 15.04
CA ASN A 12 -10.69 0.92 15.61
C ASN A 12 -11.64 2.06 15.19
N ASN A 13 -11.64 3.13 15.99
CA ASN A 13 -12.41 4.33 15.69
C ASN A 13 -11.96 4.98 14.38
N LEU A 14 -12.90 5.22 13.46
CA LEU A 14 -12.62 5.79 12.15
C LEU A 14 -11.95 7.17 12.25
N SER A 15 -12.40 8.04 13.15
CA SER A 15 -11.87 9.41 13.28
C SER A 15 -10.39 9.41 13.62
N VAL A 16 -9.93 8.52 14.51
CA VAL A 16 -8.51 8.39 14.87
C VAL A 16 -7.68 7.95 13.67
N HIS A 17 -8.21 7.02 12.89
CA HIS A 17 -7.55 6.57 11.66
C HIS A 17 -7.49 7.69 10.61
N LEU A 18 -8.56 8.47 10.43
CA LEU A 18 -8.57 9.61 9.51
C LEU A 18 -7.55 10.68 9.91
N GLU A 19 -7.39 10.98 11.21
CA GLU A 19 -6.32 11.87 11.69
C GLU A 19 -4.91 11.32 11.37
N THR A 20 -4.73 10.01 11.45
CA THR A 20 -3.47 9.36 11.06
C THR A 20 -3.19 9.53 9.57
N ILE A 21 -4.22 9.44 8.71
CA ILE A 21 -4.10 9.73 7.28
C ILE A 21 -3.73 11.20 7.05
N LYS A 22 -4.33 12.15 7.79
CA LYS A 22 -3.96 13.58 7.69
C LYS A 22 -2.48 13.82 8.04
N ALA A 23 -1.96 13.14 9.05
CA ALA A 23 -0.53 13.20 9.38
C ALA A 23 0.34 12.61 8.26
N GLN A 24 -0.11 11.50 7.65
CA GLN A 24 0.59 10.88 6.53
C GLN A 24 0.61 11.79 5.29
N ILE A 25 -0.49 12.47 4.96
CA ILE A 25 -0.56 13.46 3.88
C ILE A 25 0.49 14.56 4.09
N ASN A 26 0.59 15.09 5.31
CA ASN A 26 1.60 16.12 5.61
C ASN A 26 3.02 15.61 5.36
N ARG A 27 3.35 14.39 5.82
CA ARG A 27 4.67 13.78 5.56
C ARG A 27 4.93 13.57 4.08
N ASP A 28 3.93 13.11 3.33
CA ASP A 28 4.01 12.87 1.89
C ASP A 28 4.30 14.18 1.13
N ILE A 29 3.61 15.26 1.49
CA ILE A 29 3.87 16.61 0.96
C ILE A 29 5.28 17.09 1.34
N GLU A 30 5.69 16.91 2.60
CA GLU A 30 7.02 17.34 3.03
C GLU A 30 8.16 16.66 2.27
N GLN A 31 8.00 15.36 1.99
CA GLN A 31 8.99 14.52 1.32
C GLN A 31 9.00 14.68 -0.20
N ARG A 32 7.84 14.82 -0.83
CA ARG A 32 7.71 14.76 -2.31
C ARG A 32 7.62 16.12 -2.99
N TYR A 33 7.19 17.18 -2.31
CA TYR A 33 7.00 18.47 -2.95
C TYR A 33 8.34 19.21 -3.17
N ASP A 34 8.62 19.56 -4.43
CA ASP A 34 9.72 20.45 -4.82
C ASP A 34 9.18 21.81 -5.31
N ILE A 35 9.98 22.88 -5.15
CA ILE A 35 9.59 24.25 -5.52
C ILE A 35 9.31 24.45 -7.01
N ASN A 36 9.85 23.59 -7.88
CA ASN A 36 9.63 23.62 -9.32
C ASN A 36 8.39 22.82 -9.76
N THR A 37 7.73 22.14 -8.82
CA THR A 37 6.53 21.36 -9.10
C THR A 37 5.33 22.29 -9.24
N ASP A 38 4.49 22.04 -10.25
CA ASP A 38 3.21 22.73 -10.37
C ASP A 38 2.31 22.39 -9.16
N VAL A 39 1.70 23.42 -8.57
CA VAL A 39 0.94 23.28 -7.33
C VAL A 39 -0.37 22.55 -7.57
N ASP A 40 -1.00 22.80 -8.71
CA ASP A 40 -2.30 22.22 -9.04
C ASP A 40 -2.12 20.75 -9.46
N GLU A 41 -1.11 20.43 -10.28
CA GLU A 41 -0.78 19.04 -10.65
C GLU A 41 -0.42 18.21 -9.40
N PHE A 42 0.38 18.76 -8.49
CA PHE A 42 0.73 18.04 -7.25
C PHE A 42 -0.47 17.90 -6.30
N ALA A 43 -1.34 18.90 -6.23
CA ALA A 43 -2.57 18.79 -5.45
C ALA A 43 -3.48 17.68 -6.00
N GLU A 44 -3.65 17.60 -7.32
CA GLU A 44 -4.42 16.54 -7.97
C GLU A 44 -3.84 15.15 -7.70
N ASP A 45 -2.51 14.99 -7.73
CA ASP A 45 -1.85 13.73 -7.36
C ASP A 45 -2.20 13.32 -5.92
N ILE A 46 -2.07 14.22 -4.95
CA ILE A 46 -2.40 13.94 -3.55
C ILE A 46 -3.90 13.64 -3.39
N LEU A 47 -4.77 14.39 -4.06
CA LEU A 47 -6.21 14.13 -4.05
C LEU A 47 -6.52 12.74 -4.59
N SER A 48 -5.94 12.36 -5.73
CA SER A 48 -6.16 11.05 -6.35
C SER A 48 -5.73 9.89 -5.44
N LYS A 49 -4.69 10.09 -4.63
CA LYS A 49 -4.14 9.07 -3.73
C LYS A 49 -4.94 8.92 -2.43
N TYR A 50 -5.43 10.03 -1.87
CA TYR A 50 -6.01 10.03 -0.52
C TYR A 50 -7.53 10.26 -0.46
N LYS A 51 -8.17 10.70 -1.55
CA LYS A 51 -9.62 10.84 -1.58
C LYS A 51 -10.29 9.47 -1.43
N ILE A 52 -11.26 9.38 -0.53
CA ILE A 52 -11.90 8.11 -0.18
C ILE A 52 -13.26 8.02 -0.85
N GLU A 53 -13.53 6.94 -1.58
CA GLU A 53 -14.85 6.67 -2.12
C GLU A 53 -15.84 6.33 -1.00
N LEU A 54 -17.03 6.96 -1.04
CA LEU A 54 -18.11 6.69 -0.10
C LEU A 54 -18.70 5.30 -0.34
N ILE A 55 -19.24 4.70 0.71
CA ILE A 55 -19.80 3.35 0.66
C ILE A 55 -21.28 3.44 0.31
N GLU A 56 -21.72 2.75 -0.74
CA GLU A 56 -23.14 2.63 -1.05
C GLU A 56 -23.57 1.17 -0.89
N LEU A 57 -24.67 0.95 -0.19
CA LEU A 57 -25.25 -0.38 -0.01
C LEU A 57 -26.25 -0.66 -1.13
N GLY A 58 -26.17 -1.85 -1.71
CA GLY A 58 -27.16 -2.39 -2.63
C GLY A 58 -28.37 -2.96 -1.89
N ASP A 59 -29.32 -3.48 -2.66
CA ASP A 59 -30.52 -4.10 -2.12
C ASP A 59 -30.20 -5.46 -1.45
N PRO A 60 -30.81 -5.76 -0.30
CA PRO A 60 -30.63 -7.05 0.36
C PRO A 60 -31.29 -8.16 -0.44
N SER A 61 -30.63 -9.31 -0.53
CA SER A 61 -31.16 -10.53 -1.13
C SER A 61 -30.98 -11.72 -0.20
N GLN A 62 -31.96 -12.61 -0.15
CA GLN A 62 -31.91 -13.79 0.70
C GLN A 62 -31.30 -14.97 -0.06
N LEU A 63 -30.34 -15.65 0.56
CA LEU A 63 -29.85 -16.96 0.08
C LEU A 63 -30.75 -18.10 0.57
N ILE A 64 -30.65 -19.25 -0.10
CA ILE A 64 -31.41 -20.45 0.28
C ILE A 64 -31.13 -20.79 1.76
N PRO A 65 -32.16 -20.81 2.63
CA PRO A 65 -31.99 -21.16 4.04
C PRO A 65 -31.38 -22.55 4.22
N ARG A 66 -30.60 -22.72 5.29
CA ARG A 66 -29.90 -23.98 5.58
C ARG A 66 -30.30 -24.51 6.95
N GLU A 67 -30.44 -25.83 7.05
CA GLU A 67 -30.58 -26.51 8.33
C GLU A 67 -29.21 -26.60 9.01
N ILE A 68 -29.16 -26.25 10.29
CA ILE A 68 -27.95 -26.23 11.12
C ILE A 68 -28.24 -26.83 12.50
N LYS A 69 -27.20 -27.28 13.19
CA LYS A 69 -27.30 -27.67 14.60
C LYS A 69 -26.98 -26.47 15.49
N LEU A 70 -27.89 -26.15 16.41
CA LEU A 70 -27.75 -25.06 17.37
C LEU A 70 -27.61 -25.58 18.80
N PRO A 71 -26.85 -24.87 19.66
CA PRO A 71 -26.73 -25.21 21.07
C PRO A 71 -28.08 -25.10 21.79
N GLY A 72 -28.50 -26.17 22.44
CA GLY A 72 -29.71 -26.29 23.25
C GLY A 72 -29.44 -26.77 24.66
N ARG A 73 -30.48 -26.81 25.48
CA ARG A 73 -30.43 -27.39 26.83
C ARG A 73 -31.51 -28.42 26.99
N HIS A 74 -31.15 -29.59 27.48
CA HIS A 74 -32.11 -30.63 27.78
C HIS A 74 -33.11 -30.11 28.83
N PRO A 75 -34.43 -30.16 28.57
CA PRO A 75 -35.45 -29.54 29.43
C PRO A 75 -35.41 -30.01 30.89
N ILE A 76 -35.06 -31.29 31.08
CA ILE A 76 -35.03 -31.95 32.39
C ILE A 76 -33.65 -31.95 33.04
N PHE A 77 -32.59 -32.28 32.29
CA PHE A 77 -31.25 -32.50 32.84
C PHE A 77 -30.37 -31.24 32.80
N ASN A 78 -30.84 -30.16 32.16
CA ASN A 78 -30.10 -28.91 31.99
C ASN A 78 -28.70 -29.09 31.35
N THR A 79 -28.48 -30.22 30.68
CA THR A 79 -27.26 -30.57 29.95
C THR A 79 -27.29 -29.95 28.56
N TYR A 80 -26.10 -29.74 27.98
CA TYR A 80 -25.98 -29.28 26.59
C TYR A 80 -26.48 -30.35 25.62
N ILE A 81 -27.32 -29.94 24.66
CA ILE A 81 -27.77 -30.77 23.54
C ILE A 81 -27.65 -29.99 22.23
N GLU A 82 -27.62 -30.70 21.11
CA GLU A 82 -27.77 -30.09 19.78
C GLU A 82 -29.24 -30.17 19.36
N GLU A 83 -29.78 -29.04 18.95
CA GLU A 83 -31.15 -28.92 18.43
C GLU A 83 -31.12 -28.49 16.96
N ASP A 84 -32.10 -28.95 16.18
CA ASP A 84 -32.28 -28.48 14.81
C ASP A 84 -32.65 -27.00 14.79
N GLY A 85 -32.03 -26.27 13.87
CA GLY A 85 -32.26 -24.86 13.65
C GLY A 85 -32.10 -24.52 12.18
N ILE A 86 -32.47 -23.29 11.84
CA ILE A 86 -32.36 -22.75 10.49
C ILE A 86 -31.46 -21.53 10.53
N GLU A 87 -30.54 -21.46 9.57
CA GLU A 87 -29.78 -20.26 9.25
C GLU A 87 -30.34 -19.64 7.97
N VAL A 88 -30.70 -18.36 8.06
CA VAL A 88 -31.04 -17.51 6.93
C VAL A 88 -29.89 -16.54 6.72
N THR A 89 -29.32 -16.55 5.51
CA THR A 89 -28.27 -15.61 5.11
C THR A 89 -28.87 -14.52 4.24
N ILE A 90 -28.68 -13.26 4.65
CA ILE A 90 -29.00 -12.08 3.85
C ILE A 90 -27.69 -11.53 3.27
N GLU A 91 -27.65 -11.43 1.95
CA GLU A 91 -26.53 -10.89 1.18
C GLU A 91 -26.82 -9.45 0.77
N ILE A 92 -25.87 -8.54 1.02
CA ILE A 92 -25.94 -7.14 0.63
C ILE A 92 -24.68 -6.81 -0.16
N THR A 93 -24.85 -6.37 -1.40
CA THR A 93 -23.73 -5.87 -2.21
C THR A 93 -23.37 -4.45 -1.79
N PHE A 94 -22.14 -4.01 -2.06
CA PHE A 94 -21.75 -2.62 -1.82
C PHE A 94 -20.76 -2.07 -2.85
N SER A 95 -20.62 -0.74 -2.89
CA SER A 95 -19.61 -0.02 -3.67
C SER A 95 -18.69 0.83 -2.76
N GLY A 96 -17.65 1.43 -3.34
CA GLY A 96 -16.72 2.30 -2.62
C GLY A 96 -15.70 1.58 -1.74
N ALA A 97 -15.21 2.29 -0.73
CA ALA A 97 -14.08 1.86 0.10
C ALA A 97 -14.48 0.89 1.23
N GLY A 98 -14.79 -0.36 0.88
CA GLY A 98 -15.25 -1.39 1.81
C GLY A 98 -14.35 -1.67 3.02
N LYS A 99 -13.04 -1.39 2.92
CA LYS A 99 -12.12 -1.52 4.07
C LYS A 99 -12.56 -0.72 5.30
N TYR A 100 -13.34 0.35 5.12
CA TYR A 100 -13.86 1.18 6.21
C TYR A 100 -15.10 0.59 6.89
N LEU A 101 -15.74 -0.44 6.31
CA LEU A 101 -16.87 -1.14 6.95
C LEU A 101 -16.48 -1.85 8.24
N SER A 102 -15.20 -2.16 8.44
CA SER A 102 -14.69 -2.74 9.68
C SER A 102 -14.42 -1.69 10.77
N TYR A 103 -14.39 -0.40 10.44
CA TYR A 103 -14.10 0.65 11.41
C TYR A 103 -15.36 1.08 12.15
N GLN A 104 -15.19 1.43 13.42
CA GLN A 104 -16.30 1.97 14.20
C GLN A 104 -16.57 3.43 13.80
N PRO A 105 -17.82 3.79 13.43
CA PRO A 105 -18.18 5.18 13.14
C PRO A 105 -18.04 6.05 14.40
N SER A 106 -17.80 7.36 14.22
CA SER A 106 -17.65 8.30 15.34
C SER A 106 -18.92 8.42 16.22
N SER A 107 -20.08 8.15 15.61
CA SER A 107 -21.37 8.04 16.27
C SER A 107 -21.93 6.65 16.01
N ARG A 108 -22.19 5.85 17.05
CA ARG A 108 -22.70 4.47 16.91
C ARG A 108 -24.16 4.39 17.34
N SER A 109 -24.97 3.61 16.63
CA SER A 109 -26.28 3.20 17.17
C SER A 109 -26.08 2.22 18.33
N MET A 110 -26.82 2.37 19.43
CA MET A 110 -26.90 1.32 20.46
C MET A 110 -27.64 0.12 19.86
N GLY A 111 -26.89 -0.88 19.41
CA GLY A 111 -27.38 -2.10 18.78
C GLY A 111 -26.44 -3.27 19.06
N SER A 112 -26.95 -4.49 18.94
CA SER A 112 -26.17 -5.71 19.04
C SER A 112 -25.37 -5.90 17.76
N ASP A 113 -24.09 -6.26 17.86
CA ASP A 113 -23.31 -6.61 16.67
C ASP A 113 -23.93 -7.84 16.01
N PRO A 114 -24.40 -7.74 14.75
CA PRO A 114 -24.94 -8.89 14.05
C PRO A 114 -23.83 -9.91 13.81
N ASP A 115 -24.21 -11.18 13.68
CA ASP A 115 -23.26 -12.15 13.14
C ASP A 115 -23.14 -11.88 11.63
N ASP A 116 -21.97 -11.40 11.22
CA ASP A 116 -21.74 -10.92 9.87
C ASP A 116 -20.37 -11.34 9.33
N SER A 117 -20.24 -11.23 8.00
CA SER A 117 -18.93 -11.28 7.35
C SER A 117 -18.90 -10.37 6.14
N VAL A 118 -17.81 -9.61 6.01
CA VAL A 118 -17.56 -8.74 4.86
C VAL A 118 -16.49 -9.35 3.96
N ASP A 119 -16.81 -9.52 2.68
CA ASP A 119 -15.88 -9.86 1.60
C ASP A 119 -15.61 -8.61 0.76
N ASN A 120 -14.47 -7.96 1.03
CA ASN A 120 -14.04 -6.76 0.30
C ASN A 120 -13.69 -7.02 -1.17
N HIS A 121 -13.32 -8.25 -1.53
CA HIS A 121 -12.97 -8.60 -2.90
C HIS A 121 -14.22 -8.72 -3.77
N ARG A 122 -15.25 -9.39 -3.24
CA ARG A 122 -16.53 -9.56 -3.92
C ARG A 122 -17.49 -8.39 -3.70
N LYS A 123 -17.15 -7.51 -2.76
CA LYS A 123 -17.98 -6.39 -2.30
C LYS A 123 -19.35 -6.85 -1.78
N ILE A 124 -19.29 -7.84 -0.90
CA ILE A 124 -20.47 -8.49 -0.33
C ILE A 124 -20.40 -8.46 1.20
N ILE A 125 -21.53 -8.14 1.83
CA ILE A 125 -21.79 -8.31 3.26
C ILE A 125 -22.76 -9.48 3.39
N ASN A 126 -22.42 -10.47 4.22
CA ASN A 126 -23.33 -11.54 4.60
C ASN A 126 -23.77 -11.34 6.05
N LEU A 127 -25.07 -11.41 6.30
CA LEU A 127 -25.68 -11.38 7.62
C LEU A 127 -26.28 -12.75 7.93
N PHE A 128 -25.94 -13.31 9.08
CA PHE A 128 -26.36 -14.65 9.49
C PHE A 128 -27.42 -14.55 10.58
N PHE A 129 -28.65 -14.98 10.27
CA PHE A 129 -29.73 -15.05 11.24
C PHE A 129 -30.03 -16.51 11.56
N ARG A 130 -29.96 -16.90 12.84
CA ARG A 130 -30.17 -18.27 13.28
C ARG A 130 -31.38 -18.37 14.18
N SER A 131 -32.29 -19.28 13.89
CA SER A 131 -33.50 -19.50 14.69
C SER A 131 -33.74 -20.98 14.93
N LYS A 132 -34.22 -21.30 16.13
CA LYS A 132 -34.74 -22.63 16.49
C LYS A 132 -36.24 -22.79 16.16
N SER A 133 -36.94 -21.67 15.97
CA SER A 133 -38.36 -21.66 15.63
C SER A 133 -38.58 -21.20 14.19
N LEU A 134 -39.65 -21.70 13.58
CA LEU A 134 -40.13 -21.27 12.27
C LEU A 134 -40.99 -19.98 12.35
N ASP A 135 -40.81 -19.16 13.40
CA ASP A 135 -41.53 -17.90 13.57
C ASP A 135 -40.95 -16.83 12.64
N THR A 136 -41.49 -16.79 11.43
CA THR A 136 -41.10 -15.82 10.39
C THR A 136 -41.36 -14.37 10.80
N ASN A 137 -42.36 -14.10 11.63
CA ASN A 137 -42.67 -12.73 12.06
C ASN A 137 -41.58 -12.17 12.98
N ARG A 138 -41.11 -12.99 13.93
CA ARG A 138 -39.99 -12.59 14.80
C ARG A 138 -38.71 -12.41 13.99
N LEU A 139 -38.40 -13.34 13.10
CA LEU A 139 -37.21 -13.29 12.27
C LEU A 139 -37.21 -12.07 11.34
N ASN A 140 -38.33 -11.78 10.67
CA ASN A 140 -38.45 -10.60 9.80
C ASN A 140 -38.24 -9.29 10.56
N ARG A 141 -38.78 -9.16 11.78
CA ARG A 141 -38.53 -7.98 12.62
C ARG A 141 -37.06 -7.83 13.00
N GLU A 142 -36.38 -8.94 13.25
CA GLU A 142 -34.95 -8.94 13.56
C GLU A 142 -34.11 -8.55 12.33
N ILE A 143 -34.43 -9.10 11.16
CA ILE A 143 -33.78 -8.75 9.89
C ILE A 143 -33.94 -7.26 9.60
N GLU A 144 -35.17 -6.73 9.62
CA GLU A 144 -35.45 -5.30 9.40
C GLU A 144 -34.69 -4.40 10.38
N ARG A 145 -34.65 -4.79 11.66
CA ARG A 145 -33.90 -4.07 12.68
C ARG A 145 -32.41 -4.00 12.33
N VAL A 146 -31.78 -5.14 12.04
CA VAL A 146 -30.35 -5.21 11.73
C VAL A 146 -30.03 -4.47 10.43
N LEU A 147 -30.86 -4.61 9.39
CA LEU A 147 -30.69 -3.86 8.13
C LEU A 147 -30.74 -2.35 8.37
N ASN A 148 -31.65 -1.87 9.22
CA ASN A 148 -31.73 -0.47 9.57
C ASN A 148 -30.52 0.01 10.40
N GLU A 149 -30.06 -0.79 11.36
CA GLU A 149 -28.84 -0.49 12.13
C GLU A 149 -27.61 -0.35 11.22
N ILE A 150 -27.43 -1.26 10.26
CA ILE A 150 -26.34 -1.21 9.28
C ILE A 150 -26.46 0.04 8.40
N LYS A 151 -27.65 0.36 7.89
CA LYS A 151 -27.88 1.58 7.08
C LYS A 151 -27.49 2.84 7.85
N ILE A 152 -27.87 2.94 9.13
CA ILE A 152 -27.52 4.08 9.99
C ILE A 152 -26.00 4.16 10.19
N ASN A 153 -25.34 3.04 10.52
CA ASN A 153 -23.89 3.03 10.75
C ASN A 153 -23.10 3.36 9.48
N VAL A 154 -23.51 2.87 8.31
CA VAL A 154 -22.90 3.25 7.02
C VAL A 154 -23.12 4.74 6.73
N ALA A 155 -24.31 5.29 7.03
CA ALA A 155 -24.55 6.72 6.88
C ALA A 155 -23.61 7.56 7.78
N HIS A 156 -23.37 7.12 9.01
CA HIS A 156 -22.41 7.77 9.91
C HIS A 156 -20.97 7.68 9.40
N LEU A 157 -20.53 6.50 8.92
CA LEU A 157 -19.21 6.35 8.30
C LEU A 157 -19.07 7.30 7.11
N ASN A 158 -20.04 7.31 6.20
CA ASN A 158 -20.00 8.18 5.03
C ASN A 158 -19.97 9.67 5.40
N ASN A 159 -20.66 10.08 6.46
CA ASN A 159 -20.56 11.46 6.94
C ASN A 159 -19.14 11.80 7.40
N ASP A 160 -18.47 10.90 8.11
CA ASP A 160 -17.08 11.09 8.56
C ASP A 160 -16.10 11.09 7.38
N LEU A 161 -16.26 10.17 6.44
CA LEU A 161 -15.46 10.11 5.20
C LEU A 161 -15.69 11.36 4.34
N LYS A 162 -16.92 11.85 4.24
CA LYS A 162 -17.25 13.08 3.52
C LYS A 162 -16.58 14.29 4.16
N LYS A 163 -16.67 14.45 5.49
CA LYS A 163 -15.97 15.53 6.21
C LYS A 163 -14.46 15.48 5.98
N PHE A 164 -13.88 14.29 5.92
CA PHE A 164 -12.47 14.11 5.61
C PHE A 164 -12.15 14.54 4.17
N ASN A 165 -12.93 14.10 3.17
CA ASN A 165 -12.75 14.49 1.78
C ASN A 165 -12.92 16.00 1.58
N ASP A 166 -13.92 16.61 2.21
CA ASP A 166 -14.14 18.06 2.19
C ASP A 166 -12.96 18.80 2.84
N TRP A 167 -12.44 18.30 3.98
CA TRP A 167 -11.24 18.83 4.61
C TRP A 167 -10.03 18.74 3.68
N LEU A 168 -9.86 17.62 3.00
CA LEU A 168 -8.75 17.40 2.07
C LEU A 168 -8.80 18.40 0.91
N ASP A 169 -9.97 18.53 0.25
CA ASP A 169 -10.19 19.46 -0.85
C ASP A 169 -9.91 20.93 -0.42
N LEU A 170 -10.33 21.32 0.79
CA LEU A 170 -10.13 22.68 1.32
C LEU A 170 -8.68 22.98 1.77
N ASN A 171 -7.98 21.99 2.33
CA ASN A 171 -6.69 22.23 3.00
C ASN A 171 -5.48 21.92 2.14
N ILE A 172 -5.61 21.11 1.07
CA ILE A 172 -4.46 20.59 0.34
C ILE A 172 -3.57 21.71 -0.22
N LYS A 173 -4.16 22.72 -0.87
CA LYS A 173 -3.40 23.86 -1.43
C LYS A 173 -2.70 24.67 -0.35
N ALA A 174 -3.34 24.84 0.81
CA ALA A 174 -2.74 25.56 1.95
C ALA A 174 -1.54 24.79 2.55
N LEU A 175 -1.63 23.47 2.64
CA LEU A 175 -0.51 22.63 3.10
C LEU A 175 0.69 22.72 2.15
N ILE A 176 0.43 22.64 0.84
CA ILE A 176 1.47 22.80 -0.19
C ILE A 176 2.06 24.21 -0.13
N ALA A 177 1.24 25.26 -0.02
CA ALA A 177 1.71 26.63 0.11
C ALA A 177 2.61 26.84 1.35
N ARG A 178 2.24 26.25 2.50
CA ARG A 178 3.05 26.27 3.72
C ARG A 178 4.40 25.57 3.51
N ARG A 179 4.41 24.43 2.82
CA ARG A 179 5.65 23.71 2.48
C ARG A 179 6.52 24.55 1.54
N ARG A 180 5.95 25.16 0.51
CA ARG A 180 6.64 26.06 -0.42
C ARG A 180 7.28 27.23 0.32
N GLN A 181 6.53 27.89 1.21
CA GLN A 181 7.05 28.99 2.03
C GLN A 181 8.23 28.54 2.91
N LYS A 182 8.14 27.36 3.53
CA LYS A 182 9.25 26.78 4.33
C LYS A 182 10.51 26.59 3.48
N ILE A 183 10.38 26.07 2.25
CA ILE A 183 11.52 25.91 1.32
C ILE A 183 12.11 27.28 0.95
N THR A 184 11.27 28.25 0.57
CA THR A 184 11.71 29.60 0.19
C THR A 184 12.41 30.31 1.35
N SER A 185 11.87 30.22 2.58
CA SER A 185 12.48 30.82 3.77
C SER A 185 13.86 30.23 4.04
N ILE A 186 14.03 28.91 3.94
CA ILE A 186 15.33 28.25 4.10
C ILE A 186 16.33 28.73 3.03
N LYS A 187 15.92 28.83 1.76
CA LYS A 187 16.78 29.37 0.69
C LYS A 187 17.20 30.81 0.97
N SER A 188 16.24 31.68 1.32
CA SER A 188 16.54 33.08 1.65
C SER A 188 17.41 33.25 2.90
N PHE A 189 17.31 32.33 3.87
CA PHE A 189 18.17 32.32 5.05
C PHE A 189 19.60 31.93 4.67
N ALA A 190 19.77 30.88 3.85
CA ALA A 190 21.07 30.47 3.35
C ALA A 190 21.78 31.58 2.56
N GLU A 191 21.04 32.37 1.78
CA GLU A 191 21.56 33.52 1.03
C GLU A 191 22.01 34.70 1.93
N LYS A 192 21.40 34.85 3.11
CA LYS A 192 21.73 35.92 4.09
C LYS A 192 22.92 35.58 4.98
N ILE A 193 23.35 34.32 5.01
CA ILE A 193 24.55 33.92 5.74
C ILE A 193 25.76 34.44 4.97
N ASN A 194 26.49 35.38 5.57
CA ASN A 194 27.67 36.05 5.00
C ASN A 194 28.94 35.15 5.00
N ILE A 195 28.75 33.84 4.96
CA ILE A 195 29.78 32.83 4.76
C ILE A 195 29.62 32.40 3.31
N PRO A 196 30.68 32.41 2.49
CA PRO A 196 30.57 31.97 1.10
C PRO A 196 30.00 30.56 1.08
N ILE A 197 28.81 30.41 0.51
CA ILE A 197 28.29 29.10 0.12
C ILE A 197 29.40 28.49 -0.72
N LYS A 198 29.95 27.36 -0.27
CA LYS A 198 30.94 26.61 -1.03
C LYS A 198 30.25 26.15 -2.31
N ARG A 199 30.24 27.02 -3.32
CA ARG A 199 29.90 26.63 -4.68
C ARG A 199 30.99 25.66 -5.06
N VAL A 200 30.63 24.39 -5.13
CA VAL A 200 31.47 23.45 -5.87
C VAL A 200 31.42 24.00 -7.29
N ASP A 201 32.55 24.45 -7.83
CA ASP A 201 32.61 25.05 -9.19
C ASP A 201 32.17 24.04 -10.28
N ASN A 202 32.03 22.77 -9.89
CA ASN A 202 31.24 21.74 -10.53
C ASN A 202 30.19 21.23 -9.52
N PRO A 203 29.00 21.83 -9.39
CA PRO A 203 27.94 21.14 -8.69
C PRO A 203 27.70 19.82 -9.44
N PRO A 204 27.63 18.65 -8.77
CA PRO A 204 27.12 17.47 -9.46
C PRO A 204 25.79 17.87 -10.09
N PRO A 205 25.55 17.51 -11.36
CA PRO A 205 24.37 17.99 -12.09
C PRO A 205 23.18 17.75 -11.19
N THR A 206 22.45 18.83 -10.86
CA THR A 206 21.23 18.71 -10.10
C THR A 206 20.34 17.85 -10.96
N ILE A 207 20.19 16.56 -10.62
CA ILE A 207 19.26 15.69 -11.33
C ILE A 207 17.91 16.25 -10.93
N PRO A 208 17.18 16.95 -11.82
CA PRO A 208 15.77 17.14 -11.54
C PRO A 208 15.23 15.72 -11.45
N ILE A 209 14.67 15.33 -10.30
CA ILE A 209 13.79 14.16 -10.24
C ILE A 209 12.51 14.56 -10.99
N LYS A 210 12.63 14.82 -12.29
CA LYS A 210 11.60 14.44 -13.21
C LYS A 210 11.68 12.93 -13.18
N ARG A 211 10.70 12.29 -12.53
CA ARG A 211 10.33 10.94 -12.94
C ARG A 211 10.30 10.96 -14.46
N LYS A 212 11.29 10.35 -15.10
CA LYS A 212 11.15 10.01 -16.51
C LYS A 212 10.02 9.00 -16.49
N LYS A 213 8.79 9.45 -16.75
CA LYS A 213 7.83 8.59 -17.42
C LYS A 213 8.60 8.04 -18.60
N ILE A 214 8.74 6.72 -18.66
CA ILE A 214 9.08 6.07 -19.91
C ILE A 214 8.02 6.58 -20.89
N LEU A 215 8.42 7.48 -21.79
CA LEU A 215 7.63 7.79 -22.96
C LEU A 215 7.69 6.51 -23.77
N MET A 216 6.65 5.69 -23.65
CA MET A 216 6.41 4.57 -24.53
C MET A 216 6.42 5.15 -25.96
N PRO A 217 7.29 4.67 -26.87
CA PRO A 217 7.12 4.99 -28.27
C PRO A 217 5.75 4.45 -28.69
N SER A 218 4.81 5.35 -28.97
CA SER A 218 3.62 4.96 -29.72
C SER A 218 4.12 4.37 -31.03
N SER A 219 3.79 3.12 -31.29
CA SER A 219 4.24 2.38 -32.45
C SER A 219 3.83 3.09 -33.75
N PRO A 220 4.78 3.51 -34.61
CA PRO A 220 4.50 3.63 -36.03
C PRO A 220 4.62 2.22 -36.60
N LYS A 221 3.52 1.69 -37.13
CA LYS A 221 3.53 0.52 -38.00
C LYS A 221 4.46 0.78 -39.19
N VAL A 222 5.71 0.34 -39.15
CA VAL A 222 6.50 0.03 -40.35
C VAL A 222 7.47 -1.11 -40.04
N GLN A 223 7.26 -2.23 -40.73
CA GLN A 223 8.18 -3.37 -40.75
C GLN A 223 9.54 -2.95 -41.32
N LYS A 224 10.63 -3.24 -40.59
CA LYS A 224 11.93 -3.54 -41.18
C LYS A 224 12.74 -4.41 -40.21
N LYS A 225 13.06 -5.63 -40.64
CA LYS A 225 14.00 -6.54 -39.97
C LYS A 225 15.36 -5.85 -39.84
N VAL A 226 15.77 -5.57 -38.61
CA VAL A 226 17.16 -5.22 -38.27
C VAL A 226 17.59 -6.19 -37.18
N ALA A 227 18.85 -6.65 -37.29
CA ALA A 227 19.45 -7.70 -36.46
C ALA A 227 19.15 -7.51 -34.97
N ARG A 228 18.77 -8.59 -34.28
CA ARG A 228 18.59 -8.60 -32.82
C ARG A 228 19.95 -8.31 -32.17
N THR A 229 20.20 -7.06 -31.83
CA THR A 229 21.18 -6.70 -30.82
C THR A 229 20.65 -7.20 -29.49
N ASN A 230 21.47 -7.91 -28.71
CA ASN A 230 21.10 -8.24 -27.34
C ASN A 230 20.78 -6.92 -26.59
N PRO A 231 19.72 -6.87 -25.78
CA PRO A 231 19.43 -5.72 -24.96
C PRO A 231 20.65 -5.45 -24.10
N THR A 232 21.21 -4.25 -24.26
CA THR A 232 22.36 -3.78 -23.50
C THR A 232 21.86 -2.58 -22.72
N ILE A 233 22.21 -2.51 -21.43
CA ILE A 233 21.93 -1.32 -20.64
C ILE A 233 22.67 -0.12 -21.26
N ALA A 234 22.01 1.03 -21.29
CA ALA A 234 22.72 2.26 -21.62
C ALA A 234 23.80 2.51 -20.56
N GLU A 235 24.97 2.98 -20.96
CA GLU A 235 26.09 3.27 -20.06
C GLU A 235 25.67 4.22 -18.92
N SER A 236 24.79 5.18 -19.20
CA SER A 236 24.22 6.05 -18.15
C SER A 236 23.43 5.26 -17.09
N VAL A 237 22.70 4.21 -17.48
CA VAL A 237 21.93 3.38 -16.54
C VAL A 237 22.87 2.47 -15.75
N TYR A 238 23.97 2.02 -16.33
CA TYR A 238 25.02 1.29 -15.61
C TYR A 238 25.62 2.15 -14.50
N GLU A 239 25.99 3.40 -14.82
CA GLU A 239 26.53 4.35 -13.83
C GLU A 239 25.48 4.70 -12.75
N ASP A 240 24.21 4.87 -13.13
CA ASP A 240 23.12 5.10 -12.16
C ASP A 240 23.00 3.93 -11.15
N ILE A 241 23.15 2.68 -11.61
CA ILE A 241 23.15 1.50 -10.74
C ILE A 241 24.35 1.51 -9.79
N LEU A 242 25.56 1.81 -10.30
CA LEU A 242 26.76 1.88 -9.48
C LEU A 242 26.67 2.98 -8.42
N GLU A 243 26.16 4.15 -8.79
CA GLU A 243 25.93 5.26 -7.86
C GLU A 243 24.91 4.87 -6.77
N LEU A 244 23.86 4.13 -7.13
CA LEU A 244 22.86 3.63 -6.19
C LEU A 244 23.47 2.66 -5.18
N CYS A 245 24.25 1.69 -5.65
CA CYS A 245 24.96 0.74 -4.79
C CYS A 245 25.95 1.47 -3.89
N PHE A 246 26.74 2.40 -4.43
CA PHE A 246 27.70 3.19 -3.66
C PHE A 246 27.02 3.99 -2.54
N ASN A 247 25.89 4.63 -2.84
CA ASN A 247 25.13 5.38 -1.85
C ASN A 247 24.53 4.49 -0.75
N MET A 248 24.12 3.27 -1.09
CA MET A 248 23.66 2.30 -0.10
C MET A 248 24.81 1.86 0.82
N SER A 249 25.99 1.57 0.27
CA SER A 249 27.18 1.24 1.06
C SER A 249 27.55 2.37 2.03
N LEU A 250 27.53 3.63 1.57
CA LEU A 250 27.75 4.79 2.43
C LEU A 250 26.70 4.92 3.55
N ALA A 251 25.45 4.55 3.28
CA ALA A 251 24.39 4.56 4.29
C ALA A 251 24.62 3.47 5.35
N MET A 252 25.12 2.30 4.94
CA MET A 252 25.49 1.22 5.86
C MET A 252 26.67 1.63 6.75
N GLU A 253 27.73 2.20 6.18
CA GLU A 253 28.89 2.70 6.92
C GLU A 253 28.53 3.76 7.96
N ARG A 254 27.55 4.62 7.66
CA ARG A 254 27.09 5.67 8.58
C ARG A 254 26.21 5.16 9.71
N ASN A 255 25.66 3.95 9.60
CA ASN A 255 24.76 3.36 10.59
C ASN A 255 25.25 1.97 11.04
N PRO A 256 26.48 1.84 11.56
CA PRO A 256 27.12 0.55 11.79
C PRO A 256 26.30 -0.35 12.73
N THR A 257 25.68 0.22 13.77
CA THR A 257 24.83 -0.53 14.73
C THR A 257 23.63 -1.22 14.08
N THR A 258 23.20 -0.78 12.89
CA THR A 258 22.09 -1.38 12.15
C THR A 258 22.54 -2.55 11.27
N PHE A 259 23.79 -2.50 10.78
CA PHE A 259 24.26 -3.44 9.75
C PHE A 259 25.37 -4.39 10.23
N GLU A 260 25.99 -4.15 11.39
CA GLU A 260 27.15 -4.92 11.89
C GLU A 260 26.88 -6.40 12.16
N ASN A 261 25.63 -6.77 12.46
CA ASN A 261 25.23 -8.14 12.79
C ASN A 261 24.52 -8.84 11.64
N LEU A 262 24.45 -8.22 10.46
CA LEU A 262 23.82 -8.79 9.29
C LEU A 262 24.81 -9.67 8.53
N ASP A 263 24.32 -10.81 8.05
CA ASP A 263 25.08 -11.62 7.11
C ASP A 263 25.03 -11.03 5.69
N GLU A 264 25.85 -11.57 4.80
CA GLU A 264 25.98 -11.11 3.41
C GLU A 264 24.65 -11.16 2.64
N GLU A 265 23.85 -12.21 2.85
CA GLU A 265 22.54 -12.39 2.21
C GLU A 265 21.56 -11.30 2.68
N GLN A 266 21.55 -10.98 3.96
CA GLN A 266 20.75 -9.91 4.53
C GLN A 266 21.20 -8.54 4.03
N ILE A 267 22.50 -8.30 3.89
CA ILE A 267 23.05 -7.06 3.34
C ILE A 267 22.65 -6.89 1.87
N ARG A 268 22.78 -7.96 1.07
CA ARG A 268 22.35 -8.01 -0.34
C ARG A 268 20.88 -7.66 -0.51
N ASP A 269 19.99 -8.13 0.37
CA ASP A 269 18.56 -7.84 0.28
C ASP A 269 18.25 -6.34 0.32
N PHE A 270 19.06 -5.52 1.01
CA PHE A 270 18.91 -4.08 0.97
C PHE A 270 19.26 -3.48 -0.40
N PHE A 271 20.29 -4.00 -1.08
CA PHE A 271 20.60 -3.61 -2.45
C PHE A 271 19.45 -3.99 -3.41
N LEU A 272 18.86 -5.18 -3.23
CA LEU A 272 17.70 -5.62 -4.02
C LEU A 272 16.47 -4.73 -3.84
N VAL A 273 16.19 -4.27 -2.62
CA VAL A 273 15.05 -3.37 -2.36
C VAL A 273 15.20 -2.07 -3.14
N ILE A 274 16.40 -1.50 -3.15
CA ILE A 274 16.65 -0.20 -3.79
C ILE A 274 16.71 -0.36 -5.32
N LEU A 275 17.32 -1.43 -5.83
CA LEU A 275 17.35 -1.73 -7.26
C LEU A 275 15.93 -2.02 -7.80
N ASN A 276 15.08 -2.73 -7.05
CA ASN A 276 13.69 -2.95 -7.45
C ASN A 276 12.84 -1.68 -7.41
N ALA A 277 13.15 -0.72 -6.53
CA ALA A 277 12.52 0.59 -6.57
C ALA A 277 12.89 1.40 -7.83
N PHE A 278 14.06 1.13 -8.41
CA PHE A 278 14.55 1.77 -9.63
C PHE A 278 14.09 1.05 -10.92
N PHE A 279 14.03 -0.28 -10.91
CA PHE A 279 13.67 -1.12 -12.06
C PHE A 279 12.25 -1.73 -12.00
N GLU A 280 11.37 -1.17 -11.16
CA GLU A 280 9.97 -1.58 -11.03
C GLU A 280 9.74 -3.09 -10.78
N GLY A 281 10.69 -3.77 -10.10
CA GLY A 281 10.58 -5.20 -9.76
C GLY A 281 11.38 -6.17 -10.65
N GLU A 282 12.16 -5.69 -11.61
CA GLU A 282 12.95 -6.53 -12.54
C GLU A 282 14.32 -7.01 -11.99
N ALA A 283 14.66 -6.68 -10.73
CA ALA A 283 15.88 -7.13 -10.06
C ALA A 283 15.58 -8.33 -9.14
N THR A 284 16.22 -9.47 -9.39
CA THR A 284 16.03 -10.70 -8.61
C THR A 284 17.28 -11.06 -7.81
N GLY A 285 17.08 -11.49 -6.56
CA GLY A 285 18.12 -12.06 -5.70
C GLY A 285 18.36 -13.55 -5.96
N GLU A 286 19.57 -14.03 -5.68
CA GLU A 286 19.97 -15.45 -5.76
C GLU A 286 19.51 -16.16 -7.02
N THR A 287 19.97 -15.66 -8.17
CA THR A 287 19.53 -16.24 -9.43
C THR A 287 20.64 -17.10 -10.03
N PHE A 288 20.40 -18.41 -10.14
CA PHE A 288 21.31 -19.34 -10.82
C PHE A 288 21.53 -18.91 -12.27
N ASN A 289 22.79 -18.68 -12.66
CA ASN A 289 23.17 -18.37 -14.02
C ASN A 289 24.21 -19.37 -14.54
N LYS A 290 23.76 -20.28 -15.41
CA LYS A 290 24.54 -21.36 -16.05
C LYS A 290 25.32 -22.27 -15.09
N LYS A 291 26.49 -21.84 -14.58
CA LYS A 291 27.42 -22.65 -13.77
C LYS A 291 27.70 -22.07 -12.37
N GLY A 292 27.15 -20.90 -12.03
CA GLY A 292 27.36 -20.23 -10.74
C GLY A 292 26.07 -19.69 -10.11
N LYS A 293 26.13 -19.45 -8.78
CA LYS A 293 25.17 -18.63 -8.03
C LYS A 293 25.64 -17.18 -8.21
N THR A 294 24.71 -16.26 -8.46
CA THR A 294 25.01 -14.82 -8.46
C THR A 294 24.04 -14.13 -7.53
N ASP A 295 24.52 -13.13 -6.80
CA ASP A 295 23.75 -12.44 -5.77
C ASP A 295 22.60 -11.61 -6.33
N ILE A 296 22.84 -10.78 -7.34
CA ILE A 296 21.82 -9.93 -7.94
C ILE A 296 21.85 -10.03 -9.45
N LEU A 297 20.66 -10.24 -10.05
CA LEU A 297 20.47 -10.32 -11.48
C LEU A 297 19.36 -9.37 -11.91
N ILE A 298 19.62 -8.53 -12.91
CA ILE A 298 18.58 -7.69 -13.53
C ILE A 298 18.29 -8.25 -14.92
N ARG A 299 17.00 -8.47 -15.20
CA ARG A 299 16.53 -9.01 -16.47
C ARG A 299 15.69 -8.01 -17.24
N HIS A 300 15.71 -8.13 -18.56
CA HIS A 300 14.79 -7.42 -19.45
C HIS A 300 14.44 -8.33 -20.63
N GLU A 301 13.14 -8.50 -20.90
CA GLU A 301 12.62 -9.42 -21.94
C GLU A 301 13.25 -10.83 -21.87
N ASN A 302 13.39 -11.37 -20.65
CA ASN A 302 13.98 -12.69 -20.38
C ASN A 302 15.48 -12.81 -20.68
N GLN A 303 16.20 -11.70 -20.82
CA GLN A 303 17.66 -11.65 -20.99
C GLN A 303 18.33 -10.98 -19.79
N ASN A 304 19.49 -11.50 -19.40
CA ASN A 304 20.29 -10.92 -18.32
C ASN A 304 21.01 -9.68 -18.85
N ILE A 305 20.75 -8.53 -18.26
CA ILE A 305 21.31 -7.25 -18.70
C ILE A 305 22.30 -6.65 -17.69
N PHE A 306 22.29 -7.15 -16.45
CA PHE A 306 23.21 -6.73 -15.39
C PHE A 306 23.35 -7.84 -14.33
N ILE A 307 24.56 -8.02 -13.82
CA ILE A 307 24.96 -9.08 -12.88
C ILE A 307 25.82 -8.43 -11.79
N VAL A 308 25.54 -8.75 -10.52
CA VAL A 308 26.33 -8.28 -9.36
C VAL A 308 26.59 -9.44 -8.43
N GLU A 309 27.84 -9.55 -7.99
CA GLU A 309 28.22 -10.34 -6.82
C GLU A 309 28.46 -9.39 -5.63
N CYS A 310 27.93 -9.73 -4.46
CA CYS A 310 28.02 -8.94 -3.25
C CYS A 310 28.84 -9.71 -2.22
N GLU A 311 29.93 -9.12 -1.73
CA GLU A 311 30.88 -9.83 -0.86
C GLU A 311 31.32 -8.96 0.31
N ILE A 312 31.48 -9.58 1.49
CA ILE A 312 32.14 -8.93 2.62
C ILE A 312 33.66 -8.96 2.39
N TRP A 313 34.30 -7.80 2.47
CA TRP A 313 35.72 -7.67 2.19
C TRP A 313 36.61 -8.42 3.20
N HIS A 314 37.36 -9.41 2.71
CA HIS A 314 38.34 -10.19 3.49
C HIS A 314 39.80 -10.04 3.02
N GLY A 315 40.07 -9.13 2.09
CA GLY A 315 41.41 -8.81 1.57
C GLY A 315 41.58 -9.07 0.06
N GLU A 316 42.72 -8.65 -0.48
CA GLU A 316 43.01 -8.64 -1.92
C GLU A 316 42.92 -10.03 -2.56
N LYS A 317 43.43 -11.07 -1.89
CA LYS A 317 43.38 -12.44 -2.40
C LYS A 317 41.93 -12.94 -2.56
N TYR A 318 41.07 -12.58 -1.61
CA TYR A 318 39.65 -12.95 -1.61
C TYR A 318 38.89 -12.28 -2.77
N LEU A 319 39.21 -11.01 -3.05
CA LEU A 319 38.63 -10.28 -4.19
C LEU A 319 38.93 -10.96 -5.53
N LEU A 320 40.20 -11.34 -5.75
CA LEU A 320 40.61 -11.98 -7.01
C LEU A 320 39.90 -13.33 -7.18
N GLU A 321 39.77 -14.11 -6.11
CA GLU A 321 39.03 -15.39 -6.12
C GLU A 321 37.53 -15.21 -6.47
N LYS A 322 36.94 -14.06 -6.15
CA LYS A 322 35.53 -13.73 -6.42
C LYS A 322 35.30 -13.14 -7.80
N ILE A 323 36.23 -12.34 -8.33
CA ILE A 323 36.18 -11.84 -9.71
C ILE A 323 36.18 -13.02 -10.70
N ASP A 324 36.91 -14.09 -10.41
CA ASP A 324 36.94 -15.30 -11.25
C ASP A 324 35.61 -16.09 -11.26
N GLN A 325 34.65 -15.77 -10.37
CA GLN A 325 33.32 -16.40 -10.29
C GLN A 325 32.27 -15.72 -11.19
N LEU A 326 32.49 -14.46 -11.58
CA LEU A 326 31.66 -13.68 -12.51
C LEU A 326 31.98 -13.99 -13.98
#